data_AF-A0A497KUE0-F1
#
_entry.id   AF-A0A497KUE0-F1
#
_cell.length_a   1.000
_cell.length_b   1.000
_cell.length_c   1.000
_cell.angle_alpha   90.00
_cell.angle_beta   90.00
_cell.angle_gamma   90.00
#
_symmetry.space_group_name_H-M   'P 1'
#
loop_
_entity.id
_entity.type
_entity.pdbx_description
1 polymer ?
#
loop_
_entity_poly.entity_id
_entity_poly.type
_entity_poly.pdbx_seq_one_letter_code
_entity_poly.pdbx_strand_id
1 'polypeptide(L)'
;MAQAEYSIFYMLPLLLICCLLPFLFRGPGQRPTEITREADSWITPQQIEEVFNNIVREVENWKKEILPERKTVFPFGKKEEKREERFIVSQSIPPRLLRVTDTREGEIVFELMEIEGDGTSVKVSFSPPAKQRVQTFKAQFPAKILTGWQSCPSCGKPILPDFVVCPYCGQRLKVEGT
;
A
#
# COMPACT_ATOMS: atom_id res chain seq x y z
N MET A 1 -48.96 6.41 54.36
CA MET A 1 -48.11 5.36 53.74
C MET A 1 -48.54 5.15 52.29
N ALA A 2 -48.35 6.13 51.39
CA ALA A 2 -48.84 6.02 50.01
C ALA A 2 -48.10 6.94 49.00
N GLN A 3 -46.87 7.36 49.28
CA GLN A 3 -46.10 8.25 48.37
C GLN A 3 -44.77 7.66 47.90
N ALA A 4 -44.27 6.59 48.52
CA ALA A 4 -42.97 6.01 48.18
C ALA A 4 -43.03 4.99 47.02
N GLU A 5 -44.19 4.36 46.77
CA GLU A 5 -44.27 3.28 45.78
C GLU A 5 -44.42 3.76 44.34
N TYR A 6 -45.03 4.94 44.13
CA TYR A 6 -45.16 5.53 42.80
C TYR A 6 -43.81 5.99 42.23
N SER A 7 -42.83 6.33 43.07
CA SER A 7 -41.54 6.82 42.60
C SER A 7 -40.63 5.72 42.05
N ILE A 8 -40.80 4.47 42.47
CA ILE A 8 -39.96 3.34 42.01
C ILE A 8 -40.51 2.76 40.71
N PHE A 9 -41.84 2.68 40.57
CA PHE A 9 -42.49 2.12 39.39
C PHE A 9 -42.31 2.95 38.11
N TYR A 10 -42.14 4.28 38.21
CA TYR A 10 -41.88 5.13 37.05
C TYR A 10 -40.39 5.36 36.75
N MET A 11 -39.51 5.23 37.75
CA MET A 11 -38.06 5.46 37.58
C MET A 11 -37.34 4.24 36.97
N LEU A 12 -37.78 3.02 37.28
CA LEU A 12 -37.22 1.78 36.74
C LEU A 12 -37.40 1.64 35.20
N PRO A 13 -38.59 1.90 34.62
CA PRO A 13 -38.75 1.87 33.16
C PRO A 13 -38.04 3.04 32.48
N LEU A 14 -37.91 4.21 33.11
CA LEU A 14 -37.19 5.36 32.55
C LEU A 14 -35.68 5.10 32.42
N LEU A 15 -35.08 4.44 33.41
CA LEU A 15 -33.70 3.98 33.36
C LEU A 15 -33.48 2.92 32.28
N LEU A 16 -34.41 1.96 32.14
CA LEU A 16 -34.34 0.95 31.08
C LEU A 16 -34.46 1.56 29.68
N ILE A 17 -35.32 2.56 29.50
CA ILE A 17 -35.47 3.29 28.23
C ILE A 17 -34.19 4.10 27.92
N CYS A 18 -33.56 4.73 28.91
CA CYS A 18 -32.30 5.46 28.76
C CYS A 18 -31.13 4.56 28.32
N CYS A 19 -31.08 3.32 28.81
CA CYS A 19 -30.04 2.36 28.44
C CYS A 19 -30.24 1.72 27.05
N LEU A 20 -31.47 1.72 26.53
CA LEU A 20 -31.83 1.12 25.24
C LEU A 20 -31.89 2.15 24.09
N LEU A 21 -32.05 3.43 24.40
CA LEU A 21 -31.99 4.54 23.43
C LEU A 21 -30.66 4.58 22.60
N PRO A 22 -29.47 4.34 23.17
CA PRO A 22 -28.22 4.30 22.41
C PRO A 22 -28.16 3.15 21.39
N PHE A 23 -28.93 2.07 21.59
CA PHE A 23 -29.00 0.95 20.65
C PHE A 23 -29.91 1.25 19.46
N LEU A 24 -30.93 2.10 19.63
CA LEU A 24 -31.84 2.50 18.54
C LEU A 24 -31.25 3.61 17.65
N PHE A 25 -30.35 4.44 18.19
CA PHE A 25 -29.63 5.48 17.44
C PHE A 25 -28.24 5.05 16.94
N ARG A 26 -27.85 3.79 17.17
CA ARG A 26 -26.64 3.23 16.56
C ARG A 26 -26.96 2.90 15.10
N GLY A 27 -27.04 3.95 14.27
CA GLY A 27 -26.97 3.79 12.81
C GLY A 27 -25.73 2.97 12.47
N PRO A 28 -25.70 2.28 11.31
CA PRO A 28 -24.52 1.54 10.89
C PRO A 28 -23.35 2.52 10.88
N GLY A 29 -22.52 2.46 11.92
CA GLY A 29 -21.33 3.26 12.02
C GLY A 29 -20.55 2.93 10.77
N GLN A 30 -20.40 3.90 9.88
CA GLN A 30 -19.49 3.77 8.75
C GLN A 30 -18.15 3.46 9.38
N ARG A 31 -17.76 2.18 9.38
CA ARG A 31 -16.39 1.80 9.63
C ARG A 31 -15.61 2.64 8.63
N PRO A 32 -14.65 3.47 9.06
CA PRO A 32 -13.79 4.15 8.10
C PRO A 32 -13.29 3.05 7.17
N THR A 33 -13.61 3.17 5.89
CA THR A 33 -13.26 2.17 4.88
C THR A 33 -11.75 2.09 4.93
N GLU A 34 -11.22 1.07 5.62
CA GLU A 34 -9.80 0.85 5.73
C GLU A 34 -9.34 0.63 4.29
N ILE A 35 -8.63 1.61 3.73
CA ILE A 35 -8.07 1.48 2.39
C ILE A 35 -6.99 0.42 2.55
N THR A 36 -7.35 -0.84 2.30
CA THR A 36 -6.42 -1.97 2.34
C THR A 36 -5.32 -1.66 1.33
N ARG A 37 -4.15 -1.25 1.82
CA ARG A 37 -2.95 -1.04 1.00
C ARG A 37 -2.07 -2.28 1.13
N GLU A 38 -1.69 -2.84 0.00
CA GLU A 38 -0.68 -3.91 -0.06
C GLU A 38 0.71 -3.28 -0.16
N ALA A 39 1.74 -4.03 0.23
CA ALA A 39 3.12 -3.62 0.07
C ALA A 39 4.01 -4.78 -0.39
N ASP A 40 4.97 -4.48 -1.25
CA ASP A 40 6.06 -5.38 -1.62
C ASP A 40 7.40 -4.64 -1.45
N SER A 41 8.48 -5.37 -1.17
CA SER A 41 9.82 -4.80 -1.15
C SER A 41 10.85 -5.78 -1.67
N TRP A 42 11.87 -5.26 -2.34
CA TRP A 42 13.02 -6.04 -2.80
C TRP A 42 14.29 -5.19 -2.77
N ILE A 43 15.43 -5.86 -2.97
CA ILE A 43 16.73 -5.21 -3.10
C ILE A 43 17.25 -5.51 -4.50
N THR A 44 17.85 -4.49 -5.12
CA THR A 44 18.54 -4.60 -6.41
C THR A 44 19.97 -4.11 -6.25
N PRO A 45 20.97 -4.74 -6.90
CA PRO A 45 22.37 -4.27 -6.87
C PRO A 45 22.59 -2.93 -7.59
N GLN A 46 21.57 -2.43 -8.30
CA GLN A 46 21.65 -1.17 -9.03
C GLN A 46 21.67 0.03 -8.06
N GLN A 47 22.36 1.10 -8.48
CA GLN A 47 22.44 2.34 -7.72
C GLN A 47 21.09 3.07 -7.72
N ILE A 48 20.81 3.81 -6.64
CA ILE A 48 19.50 4.42 -6.39
C ILE A 48 19.01 5.31 -7.54
N GLU A 49 19.91 6.08 -8.15
CA GLU A 49 19.61 6.93 -9.31
C GLU A 49 19.18 6.11 -10.54
N GLU A 50 19.84 4.98 -10.81
CA GLU A 50 19.50 4.12 -11.93
C GLU A 50 18.11 3.50 -11.72
N VAL A 51 17.85 3.01 -10.51
CA VAL A 51 16.56 2.41 -10.13
C VAL A 51 15.44 3.44 -10.23
N PHE A 52 15.64 4.65 -9.70
CA PHE A 52 14.65 5.72 -9.77
C PHE A 52 14.31 6.08 -11.22
N ASN A 53 15.33 6.25 -12.08
CA ASN A 53 15.12 6.57 -13.49
C ASN A 53 14.43 5.43 -14.25
N ASN A 54 14.69 4.17 -13.89
CA ASN A 54 13.99 3.02 -14.45
C ASN A 54 12.50 3.02 -14.05
N ILE A 55 12.19 3.33 -12.78
CA ILE A 55 10.79 3.49 -12.32
C ILE A 55 10.10 4.61 -13.11
N VAL A 56 10.73 5.78 -13.23
CA VAL A 56 10.16 6.91 -13.99
C VAL A 56 9.88 6.51 -15.44
N ARG A 57 10.84 5.86 -16.11
CA ARG A 57 10.66 5.40 -17.49
C ARG A 57 9.50 4.42 -17.63
N GLU A 58 9.36 3.51 -16.68
CA GLU A 58 8.27 2.53 -16.68
C GLU A 58 6.91 3.21 -16.47
N VAL A 59 6.81 4.17 -15.55
CA VAL A 59 5.59 4.96 -15.35
C VAL A 59 5.23 5.73 -16.63
N GLU A 60 6.20 6.26 -17.36
CA GLU A 60 5.94 6.89 -18.66
C GLU A 60 5.50 5.90 -19.74
N ASN A 61 5.91 4.63 -19.66
CA ASN A 61 5.36 3.59 -20.52
C ASN A 61 3.90 3.30 -20.16
N TRP A 62 3.56 3.27 -18.87
CA TRP A 62 2.18 3.07 -18.42
C TRP A 62 1.24 4.19 -18.89
N LYS A 63 1.72 5.44 -18.93
CA LYS A 63 0.94 6.57 -19.51
C LYS A 63 0.64 6.38 -20.99
N LYS A 64 1.53 5.71 -21.73
CA LYS A 64 1.37 5.40 -23.16
C LYS A 64 0.47 4.20 -23.43
N GLU A 65 0.17 3.37 -22.41
CA GLU A 65 -0.85 2.35 -22.55
C GLU A 65 -2.18 3.06 -22.81
N ILE A 66 -2.62 3.08 -24.07
CA ILE A 66 -3.91 3.63 -24.47
C ILE A 66 -4.97 2.55 -24.24
N LEU A 67 -6.11 2.90 -23.62
CA LEU A 67 -7.30 2.05 -23.68
C LEU A 67 -7.72 1.89 -25.15
N PRO A 68 -8.10 0.70 -25.63
CA PRO A 68 -8.65 0.59 -26.98
C PRO A 68 -9.77 1.62 -27.14
N GLU A 69 -9.63 2.49 -28.14
CA GLU A 69 -10.62 3.52 -28.45
C GLU A 69 -12.00 2.87 -28.47
N ARG A 70 -12.90 3.30 -27.57
CA ARG A 70 -14.31 3.03 -27.79
C ARG A 70 -14.70 3.97 -28.93
N LYS A 71 -14.49 3.54 -30.17
CA LYS A 71 -14.93 4.28 -31.36
C LYS A 71 -16.45 4.39 -31.30
N THR A 72 -16.97 5.42 -30.64
CA THR A 72 -18.35 5.82 -30.82
C THR A 72 -18.40 6.40 -32.23
N VAL A 73 -18.86 5.60 -33.19
CA VAL A 73 -19.17 6.09 -34.54
C VAL A 73 -20.35 7.05 -34.40
N PHE A 74 -20.07 8.32 -34.17
CA PHE A 74 -21.08 9.37 -34.22
C PHE A 74 -21.25 9.80 -35.69
N PRO A 75 -22.46 9.73 -36.28
CA PRO A 75 -22.69 10.09 -37.68
C PRO A 75 -22.46 11.58 -37.99
N PHE A 76 -22.36 12.45 -36.98
CA PHE A 76 -22.21 13.89 -37.15
C PHE A 76 -21.25 14.44 -36.08
N GLY A 77 -20.07 14.88 -36.52
CA GLY A 77 -19.12 15.65 -35.71
C GLY A 77 -17.91 14.86 -35.23
N LYS A 78 -16.71 15.30 -35.62
CA LYS A 78 -15.46 14.89 -34.98
C LYS A 78 -15.41 15.54 -33.61
N LYS A 79 -15.89 14.85 -32.58
CA LYS A 79 -15.59 15.23 -31.19
C LYS A 79 -14.20 14.71 -30.88
N GLU A 80 -13.23 15.62 -30.82
CA GLU A 80 -11.87 15.32 -30.39
C GLU A 80 -11.94 14.97 -28.90
N GLU A 81 -12.02 13.67 -28.61
CA GLU A 81 -12.16 13.15 -27.26
C GLU A 81 -10.82 13.36 -26.55
N LYS A 82 -10.79 14.29 -25.60
CA LYS A 82 -9.60 14.63 -24.80
C LYS A 82 -9.11 13.34 -24.14
N ARG A 83 -7.97 12.83 -24.60
CA ARG A 83 -7.31 11.64 -24.04
C ARG A 83 -6.95 11.92 -22.59
N GLU A 84 -7.71 11.36 -21.65
CA GLU A 84 -7.36 11.40 -20.23
C GLU A 84 -6.16 10.47 -20.00
N GLU A 85 -5.08 11.03 -19.48
CA GLU A 85 -3.90 10.26 -19.07
C GLU A 85 -4.30 9.38 -17.87
N ARG A 86 -4.17 8.05 -18.04
CA ARG A 86 -4.58 7.08 -17.02
C ARG A 86 -3.76 7.19 -15.74
N PHE A 87 -2.43 7.34 -15.88
CA PHE A 87 -1.49 7.41 -14.77
C PHE A 87 -0.97 8.83 -14.60
N ILE A 88 -1.16 9.38 -13.40
CA ILE A 88 -0.74 10.74 -13.04
C ILE A 88 0.33 10.65 -11.95
N VAL A 89 1.47 11.31 -12.15
CA VAL A 89 2.48 11.44 -11.11
C VAL A 89 2.02 12.52 -10.13
N SER A 90 1.55 12.13 -8.96
CA SER A 90 1.04 13.04 -7.93
C SER A 90 2.13 13.58 -6.99
N GLN A 91 3.29 12.91 -6.91
CA GLN A 91 4.44 13.37 -6.14
C GLN A 91 5.75 12.79 -6.70
N SER A 92 6.82 13.59 -6.72
CA SER A 92 8.17 13.14 -7.08
C SER A 92 9.20 13.83 -6.18
N ILE A 93 10.03 13.04 -5.49
CA ILE A 93 11.19 13.50 -4.70
C ILE A 93 12.38 12.63 -5.12
N PRO A 94 13.10 12.99 -6.20
CA PRO A 94 14.23 12.19 -6.68
C PRO A 94 15.38 12.11 -5.66
N PRO A 95 16.10 10.97 -5.58
CA PRO A 95 15.77 9.66 -6.15
C PRO A 95 14.95 8.77 -5.20
N ARG A 96 14.29 9.35 -4.19
CA ARG A 96 13.76 8.62 -3.01
C ARG A 96 12.29 8.28 -3.06
N LEU A 97 11.46 9.05 -3.78
CA LEU A 97 10.02 8.84 -3.77
C LEU A 97 9.38 9.18 -5.11
N LEU A 98 8.49 8.30 -5.56
CA LEU A 98 7.58 8.56 -6.68
C LEU A 98 6.17 8.07 -6.32
N ARG A 99 5.17 8.94 -6.41
CA ARG A 99 3.76 8.61 -6.20
C ARG A 99 3.02 8.73 -7.51
N VAL A 100 2.30 7.67 -7.86
CA VAL A 100 1.50 7.57 -9.06
C VAL A 100 0.06 7.26 -8.67
N THR A 101 -0.88 7.90 -9.34
CA THR A 101 -2.31 7.68 -9.13
C THR A 101 -2.96 7.34 -10.46
N ASP A 102 -3.79 6.31 -10.44
CA ASP A 102 -4.70 5.93 -11.52
C ASP A 102 -6.12 5.85 -10.98
N THR A 103 -7.08 6.24 -11.82
CA THR A 103 -8.51 6.16 -11.53
C THR A 103 -9.01 4.73 -11.42
N ARG A 104 -8.37 3.75 -12.08
CA ARG A 104 -8.77 2.34 -12.08
C ARG A 104 -8.00 1.51 -11.07
N GLU A 105 -6.68 1.67 -11.06
CA GLU A 105 -5.77 0.88 -10.25
C GLU A 105 -5.47 1.50 -8.87
N GLY A 106 -5.81 2.77 -8.67
CA GLY A 106 -5.61 3.47 -7.41
C GLY A 106 -4.21 4.06 -7.28
N GLU A 107 -3.66 4.05 -6.06
CA GLU A 107 -2.37 4.66 -5.79
C GLU A 107 -1.25 3.62 -5.80
N ILE A 108 -0.08 4.01 -6.31
CA ILE A 108 1.18 3.27 -6.26
C ILE A 108 2.26 4.23 -5.76
N VAL A 109 2.93 3.88 -4.67
CA VAL A 109 3.99 4.68 -4.05
C VAL A 109 5.28 3.89 -4.04
N PHE A 110 6.30 4.40 -4.70
CA PHE A 110 7.66 3.88 -4.68
C PHE A 110 8.48 4.66 -3.66
N GLU A 111 9.11 3.96 -2.73
CA GLU A 111 10.07 4.49 -1.77
C GLU A 111 11.40 3.78 -1.99
N LEU A 112 12.48 4.53 -2.18
CA LEU A 112 13.82 4.01 -2.42
C LEU A 112 14.77 4.43 -1.32
N MET A 113 15.60 3.49 -0.89
CA MET A 113 16.67 3.72 0.09
C MET A 113 17.96 3.12 -0.44
N GLU A 114 19.04 3.90 -0.35
CA GLU A 114 20.38 3.40 -0.60
C GLU A 114 20.79 2.47 0.54
N ILE A 115 21.37 1.34 0.18
CA ILE A 115 22.01 0.42 1.12
C ILE A 115 23.51 0.61 0.95
N GLU A 116 24.21 0.98 2.01
CA GLU A 116 25.65 1.25 1.98
C GLU A 116 26.41 0.10 1.29
N GLY A 117 26.93 0.36 0.09
CA GLY A 117 27.72 -0.60 -0.70
C GLY A 117 26.95 -1.75 -1.36
N ASP A 118 25.65 -1.92 -1.07
CA ASP A 118 24.88 -3.14 -1.43
C ASP A 118 23.65 -2.88 -2.34
N GLY A 119 23.59 -1.68 -2.94
CA GLY A 119 22.60 -1.31 -3.95
C GLY A 119 21.40 -0.54 -3.37
N THR A 120 20.19 -0.86 -3.83
CA THR A 120 18.99 -0.09 -3.52
C THR A 120 17.87 -0.98 -2.99
N SER A 121 17.30 -0.61 -1.85
CA SER A 121 16.02 -1.14 -1.39
C SER A 121 14.89 -0.39 -2.08
N VAL A 122 13.98 -1.13 -2.71
CA VAL A 122 12.74 -0.61 -3.30
C VAL A 122 11.58 -1.15 -2.49
N LYS A 123 10.78 -0.24 -1.91
CA LYS A 123 9.50 -0.56 -1.27
C LYS A 123 8.38 0.06 -2.10
N VAL A 124 7.35 -0.72 -2.37
CA VAL A 124 6.18 -0.27 -3.11
C VAL A 124 4.95 -0.51 -2.26
N SER A 125 4.17 0.54 -2.01
CA SER A 125 2.86 0.46 -1.38
C SER A 125 1.79 0.79 -2.41
N PHE A 126 0.77 -0.06 -2.55
CA PHE A 126 -0.17 0.05 -3.65
C PHE A 126 -1.59 -0.41 -3.29
N SER A 127 -2.58 0.12 -4.00
CA SER A 127 -3.95 -0.36 -3.95
C SER A 127 -4.06 -1.77 -4.57
N PRO A 128 -4.89 -2.70 -4.03
CA PRO A 128 -4.96 -4.09 -4.48
C PRO A 128 -5.15 -4.29 -6.00
N PRO A 129 -5.92 -3.44 -6.72
CA PRO A 129 -6.02 -3.54 -8.18
C PRO A 129 -4.70 -3.39 -8.93
N ALA A 130 -3.71 -2.68 -8.38
CA ALA A 130 -2.39 -2.49 -8.98
C ALA A 130 -1.44 -3.70 -8.77
N LYS A 131 -1.87 -4.74 -8.05
CA LYS A 131 -1.02 -5.88 -7.65
C LYS A 131 -0.30 -6.54 -8.82
N GLN A 132 -1.03 -6.86 -9.89
CA GLN A 132 -0.43 -7.52 -11.06
C GLN A 132 0.63 -6.63 -11.70
N ARG A 133 0.38 -5.32 -11.81
CA ARG A 133 1.32 -4.36 -12.38
C ARG A 133 2.60 -4.28 -11.56
N VAL A 134 2.48 -4.19 -10.23
CA VAL A 134 3.63 -4.15 -9.33
C VAL A 134 4.44 -5.45 -9.41
N GLN A 135 3.79 -6.61 -9.50
CA GLN A 135 4.47 -7.89 -9.67
C GLN A 135 5.21 -8.00 -11.01
N THR A 136 4.59 -7.56 -12.11
CA THR A 136 5.23 -7.51 -13.44
C THR A 136 6.42 -6.55 -13.43
N PHE A 137 6.28 -5.39 -12.80
CA PHE A 137 7.37 -4.42 -12.65
C PHE A 137 8.54 -4.99 -11.86
N LYS A 138 8.26 -5.61 -10.69
CA LYS A 138 9.28 -6.25 -9.86
C LYS A 138 10.07 -7.31 -10.63
N ALA A 139 9.42 -8.05 -11.53
CA ALA A 139 10.07 -9.06 -12.36
C ALA A 139 11.08 -8.50 -13.39
N GLN A 140 11.06 -7.18 -13.66
CA GLN A 140 12.03 -6.52 -14.54
C GLN A 140 13.39 -6.31 -13.84
N PHE A 141 13.44 -6.36 -12.51
CA PHE A 141 14.69 -6.21 -11.78
C PHE A 141 15.49 -7.50 -11.82
N PRO A 142 16.83 -7.42 -11.94
CA PRO A 142 17.66 -8.60 -11.85
C PRO A 142 17.40 -9.24 -10.48
N ALA A 143 16.93 -10.49 -10.50
CA ALA A 143 16.97 -11.34 -9.33
C ALA A 143 18.44 -11.65 -9.04
N LYS A 144 19.17 -10.69 -8.45
CA LYS A 144 20.43 -11.02 -7.81
C LYS A 144 20.02 -11.88 -6.64
N ILE A 145 20.15 -13.20 -6.80
CA ILE A 145 20.21 -14.11 -5.67
C ILE A 145 21.39 -13.59 -4.87
N LEU A 146 21.10 -12.84 -3.81
CA LEU A 146 22.10 -12.42 -2.85
C LEU A 146 22.55 -13.73 -2.19
N THR A 147 23.52 -14.40 -2.80
CA THR A 147 24.15 -15.59 -2.26
C THR A 147 24.76 -15.19 -0.93
N GLY A 148 24.09 -15.55 0.16
CA GLY A 148 24.39 -15.06 1.51
C GLY A 148 23.15 -14.61 2.29
N TRP A 149 22.04 -14.28 1.62
CA TRP A 149 20.76 -14.03 2.31
C TRP A 149 20.24 -15.31 2.95
N GLN A 150 20.10 -15.26 4.27
CA GLN A 150 19.48 -16.32 5.05
C GLN A 150 18.11 -15.84 5.53
N SER A 151 17.16 -16.74 5.69
CA SER A 151 15.90 -16.39 6.34
C SER A 151 16.13 -16.31 7.84
N CYS A 152 15.57 -15.28 8.50
CA CYS A 152 15.57 -15.22 9.95
C CYS A 152 14.88 -16.48 10.49
N PRO A 153 15.53 -17.26 11.39
CA PRO A 153 14.95 -18.49 11.92
C PRO A 153 13.70 -18.27 12.77
N SER A 154 13.45 -17.03 13.21
CA SER A 154 12.28 -16.67 14.02
C SER A 154 11.09 -16.21 13.19
N CYS A 155 11.29 -15.32 12.21
CA CYS A 155 10.17 -14.71 11.48
C CYS A 155 10.13 -15.04 9.99
N GLY A 156 11.12 -15.77 9.46
CA GLY A 156 11.20 -16.18 8.06
C GLY A 156 11.51 -15.06 7.07
N LYS A 157 11.61 -13.80 7.51
CA LYS A 157 12.00 -12.68 6.65
C LYS A 157 13.48 -12.79 6.29
N PRO A 158 13.86 -12.43 5.06
CA PRO A 158 15.23 -12.55 4.62
C PRO A 158 16.11 -11.48 5.25
N ILE A 159 17.31 -11.87 5.66
CA ILE A 159 18.29 -11.06 6.37
C ILE A 159 19.68 -11.29 5.76
N LEU A 160 20.52 -10.25 5.77
CA LEU A 160 21.94 -10.39 5.51
C LEU A 160 22.61 -11.21 6.63
N PRO A 161 23.65 -11.99 6.33
CA PRO A 161 24.33 -12.83 7.31
C PRO A 161 25.10 -12.02 8.37
N ASP A 162 25.39 -10.75 8.08
CA ASP A 162 26.15 -9.86 8.97
C ASP A 162 25.31 -9.25 10.10
N PHE A 163 23.98 -9.36 10.03
CA PHE A 163 23.12 -8.86 11.10
C PHE A 163 23.30 -9.69 12.38
N VAL A 164 23.60 -9.01 13.49
CA VAL A 164 23.63 -9.61 14.83
C VAL A 164 22.22 -9.77 15.41
N VAL A 165 21.30 -8.90 14.98
CA VAL A 165 19.89 -8.86 15.40
C VAL A 165 19.02 -8.67 14.17
N CYS A 166 17.93 -9.42 14.08
CA CYS A 166 16.96 -9.32 13.00
C CYS A 166 16.27 -7.95 13.07
N PRO A 167 16.35 -7.13 12.01
CA PRO A 167 15.75 -5.80 12.01
C PRO A 167 14.22 -5.84 12.00
N TYR A 168 13.63 -7.00 11.70
CA TYR A 168 12.18 -7.13 11.59
C TYR A 168 11.49 -7.63 12.84
N CYS A 169 12.11 -8.56 13.59
CA CYS A 169 11.50 -9.16 14.77
C CYS A 169 12.35 -9.05 16.05
N GLY A 170 13.56 -8.49 15.96
CA GLY A 170 14.45 -8.33 17.12
C GLY A 170 15.17 -9.60 17.57
N GLN A 171 15.00 -10.73 16.86
CA GLN A 171 15.70 -11.98 17.18
C GLN A 171 17.22 -11.83 17.02
N ARG A 172 18.01 -12.31 17.98
CA ARG A 172 19.48 -12.38 17.82
C ARG A 172 19.88 -13.48 16.84
N LEU A 173 20.82 -13.18 15.96
CA LEU A 173 21.17 -13.98 14.78
C LEU A 173 22.60 -14.54 14.81
N LYS A 174 23.55 -13.87 15.49
CA LYS A 174 24.89 -14.45 15.73
C LYS A 174 24.88 -15.32 16.98
N VAL A 175 25.30 -16.56 16.80
CA VAL A 175 25.88 -17.40 17.85
C VAL A 175 27.38 -17.36 17.58
N GLU A 176 28.18 -16.89 18.53
CA GLU A 176 29.66 -16.96 18.42
C GLU A 176 30.09 -18.42 18.29
N GLY A 177 31.14 -18.63 17.48
CA GLY A 177 31.49 -19.93 16.91
C GLY A 177 31.96 -21.00 17.89
N THR A 178 31.87 -22.22 17.40
CA THR A 178 32.67 -23.39 17.81
C THR A 178 33.39 -23.92 16.59
#